data_AF-A0AAE9GSP5-F1
#
_entry.id   AF-A0AAE9GSP5-F1
#
_cell.length_a   1.000
_cell.length_b   1.000
_cell.length_c   1.000
_cell.angle_alpha   90.00
_cell.angle_beta   90.00
_cell.angle_gamma   90.00
#
_symmetry.space_group_name_H-M   'P 1'
#
loop_
_entity.id
_entity.type
_entity.pdbx_description
1 polymer ?
#
loop_
_entity_poly.entity_id
_entity_poly.type
_entity_poly.pdbx_seq_one_letter_code
_entity_poly.pdbx_strand_id
1 'polypeptide(L)'
;MIWEFVATLSAGIGAAGIMMMIRLFIKKLPKWLVPAAAGLGMIGFQVYSEYTWFSHTRSLLPESAVVVAEVPENAFYKPWSYIKPQVLKFVAIDTAKTAPVGESGQVLQTNLYFFERRMSAQTWPILINCQTRLQANAPQQNTGEPLSVDADAWSKTDYSEKIALAICPKP
;
A
#
# COMPACT_ATOMS: atom_id res chain seq x y z
N MET A 1 6.35 1.59 15.27
CA MET A 1 7.21 0.77 16.15
C MET A 1 6.75 0.76 17.61
N ILE A 2 6.86 1.85 18.40
CA ILE A 2 6.46 1.80 19.83
C ILE A 2 4.98 1.46 20.05
N TRP A 3 4.08 2.07 19.26
CA TRP A 3 2.64 1.82 19.35
C TRP A 3 2.24 0.38 19.01
N GLU A 4 2.91 -0.23 18.03
CA GLU A 4 2.65 -1.62 17.65
C GLU A 4 3.10 -2.58 18.74
N PHE A 5 4.22 -2.29 19.41
CA PHE A 5 4.69 -3.09 20.54
C PHE A 5 3.70 -3.03 21.71
N VAL A 6 3.26 -1.82 22.09
CA VAL A 6 2.26 -1.63 23.14
C VAL A 6 0.96 -2.34 22.78
N ALA A 7 0.45 -2.17 21.56
CA ALA A 7 -0.77 -2.83 21.12
C ALA A 7 -0.65 -4.36 21.12
N THR A 8 0.49 -4.91 20.70
CA THR A 8 0.75 -6.36 20.74
C THR A 8 0.78 -6.88 22.17
N LEU A 9 1.46 -6.17 23.07
CA LEU A 9 1.52 -6.53 24.49
C LEU A 9 0.13 -6.48 25.13
N SER A 10 -0.64 -5.43 24.87
CA SER A 10 -2.02 -5.29 25.32
C SER A 10 -2.92 -6.41 24.77
N ALA A 11 -2.77 -6.79 23.50
CA ALA A 11 -3.50 -7.92 22.92
C ALA A 11 -3.17 -9.25 23.61
N GLY A 12 -1.89 -9.49 23.91
CA GLY A 12 -1.45 -10.67 24.65
C GLY A 12 -2.03 -10.72 26.07
N ILE A 13 -1.95 -9.61 26.81
CA ILE A 13 -2.52 -9.49 28.17
C ILE A 13 -4.05 -9.67 28.13
N GLY A 14 -4.73 -9.05 27.16
CA GLY A 14 -6.17 -9.17 26.97
C GLY A 14 -6.60 -10.61 26.71
N ALA A 15 -5.94 -11.32 25.79
CA ALA A 15 -6.21 -12.72 25.49
C ALA A 15 -5.94 -13.64 26.70
N ALA A 16 -4.86 -13.39 27.44
CA ALA A 16 -4.56 -14.10 28.68
C ALA A 16 -5.65 -13.88 29.75
N GLY A 17 -6.11 -12.65 29.91
CA GLY A 17 -7.19 -12.28 30.84
C GLY A 17 -8.51 -12.97 30.51
N ILE A 18 -8.87 -13.01 29.21
CA ILE A 18 -10.07 -13.73 28.74
C ILE A 18 -9.95 -15.23 29.06
N MET A 19 -8.81 -15.85 28.76
CA MET A 19 -8.59 -17.27 29.06
C MET A 19 -8.62 -17.55 30.56
N MET A 20 -8.10 -16.64 31.38
CA MET A 20 -8.16 -16.74 32.84
C MET A 20 -9.61 -16.71 33.34
N MET A 21 -10.44 -15.80 32.81
CA MET A 21 -11.88 -15.75 33.12
C MET A 21 -12.60 -17.05 32.73
N ILE A 22 -12.37 -17.56 31.52
CA ILE A 22 -12.97 -18.83 31.06
C ILE A 22 -12.61 -19.98 32.01
N ARG A 23 -11.37 -20.01 32.50
CA ARG A 23 -10.89 -21.03 33.44
C ARG A 23 -11.53 -20.95 34.83
N LEU A 24 -12.03 -19.79 35.25
CA LEU A 24 -12.81 -19.68 36.49
C LEU A 24 -14.13 -20.44 36.38
N PHE A 25 -14.76 -20.42 35.20
CA PHE A 25 -16.00 -21.16 34.94
C PHE A 25 -15.74 -22.65 34.60
N ILE A 26 -14.63 -22.95 33.92
CA ILE A 26 -14.29 -24.31 33.48
C ILE A 26 -13.02 -24.79 34.18
N LYS A 27 -13.20 -25.38 35.38
CA LYS A 27 -12.10 -25.80 36.27
C LYS A 27 -11.16 -26.88 35.71
N LYS A 28 -11.55 -27.59 34.64
CA LYS A 28 -10.74 -28.66 34.02
C LYS A 28 -9.69 -28.17 33.01
N LEU A 29 -9.61 -26.86 32.74
CA LEU A 29 -8.68 -26.33 31.74
C LEU A 29 -7.21 -26.32 32.24
N PRO A 30 -6.26 -26.79 31.41
CA PRO A 30 -4.83 -26.79 31.72
C PRO A 30 -4.25 -25.39 31.99
N LYS A 31 -3.26 -25.31 32.89
CA LYS A 31 -2.57 -24.04 33.25
C LYS A 31 -1.83 -23.41 32.07
N TRP A 32 -1.31 -24.21 31.14
CA TRP A 32 -0.55 -23.74 29.98
C TRP A 32 -1.40 -23.01 28.93
N LEU A 33 -2.74 -23.10 29.00
CA LEU A 33 -3.62 -22.42 28.07
C LEU A 33 -3.59 -20.89 28.22
N VAL A 34 -3.33 -20.37 29.43
CA VAL A 34 -3.24 -18.92 29.65
C VAL A 34 -2.05 -18.32 28.88
N PRO A 35 -0.80 -18.81 29.04
CA PRO A 35 0.32 -18.31 28.23
C PRO A 35 0.18 -18.64 26.74
N ALA A 36 -0.44 -19.78 26.38
CA ALA A 36 -0.73 -20.08 24.97
C ALA A 36 -1.73 -19.07 24.35
N ALA A 37 -2.79 -18.72 25.08
CA ALA A 37 -3.75 -17.70 24.65
C ALA A 37 -3.09 -16.32 24.53
N ALA A 38 -2.18 -15.98 25.43
CA ALA A 38 -1.39 -14.75 25.34
C ALA A 38 -0.58 -14.70 24.04
N GLY A 39 0.18 -15.75 23.74
CA GLY A 39 0.96 -15.85 22.50
C GLY A 39 0.09 -15.83 21.25
N LEU A 40 -1.03 -16.54 21.25
CA LEU A 40 -2.00 -16.50 20.16
C LEU A 40 -2.61 -15.10 19.97
N GLY A 41 -2.91 -14.39 21.05
CA GLY A 41 -3.39 -13.00 20.99
C GLY A 41 -2.38 -12.06 20.34
N MET A 42 -1.09 -12.21 20.69
CA MET A 42 0.00 -11.45 20.08
C MET A 42 0.13 -11.74 18.58
N ILE A 43 0.16 -13.02 18.19
CA ILE A 43 0.25 -13.42 16.77
C ILE A 43 -0.98 -12.96 16.00
N GLY A 44 -2.18 -13.14 16.56
CA GLY A 44 -3.43 -12.73 15.95
C GLY A 44 -3.48 -11.22 15.70
N PHE A 45 -3.03 -10.41 16.67
CA PHE A 45 -2.91 -8.97 16.50
C PHE A 45 -1.92 -8.61 15.39
N GLN A 46 -0.76 -9.27 15.35
CA GLN A 46 0.23 -9.03 14.30
C GLN A 46 -0.38 -9.28 12.93
N VAL A 47 -0.97 -10.47 12.72
CA VAL A 47 -1.67 -10.83 11.47
C VAL A 47 -2.73 -9.79 11.12
N TYR A 48 -3.61 -9.46 12.07
CA TYR A 48 -4.66 -8.46 11.87
C TYR A 48 -4.09 -7.12 11.37
N SER A 49 -3.07 -6.59 12.05
CA SER A 49 -2.38 -5.35 11.68
C SER A 49 -1.80 -5.42 10.26
N GLU A 50 -1.26 -6.57 9.85
CA GLU A 50 -0.73 -6.75 8.48
C GLU A 50 -1.79 -6.79 7.39
N TYR A 51 -3.04 -7.12 7.71
CA TYR A 51 -4.11 -7.14 6.73
C TYR A 51 -4.88 -5.81 6.68
N THR A 52 -4.95 -5.08 7.79
CA THR A 52 -5.70 -3.82 7.86
C THR A 52 -4.92 -2.60 7.38
N TRP A 53 -3.58 -2.68 7.29
CA TRP A 53 -2.75 -1.52 6.96
C TRP A 53 -3.15 -0.89 5.62
N PHE A 54 -3.36 -1.68 4.56
CA PHE A 54 -3.66 -1.16 3.22
C PHE A 54 -4.96 -0.36 3.21
N SER A 55 -6.04 -0.93 3.76
CA SER A 55 -7.33 -0.24 3.89
C SER A 55 -7.22 1.03 4.72
N HIS A 56 -6.43 0.99 5.79
CA HIS A 56 -6.23 2.13 6.67
C HIS A 56 -5.45 3.24 5.96
N THR A 57 -4.28 2.94 5.36
CA THR A 57 -3.50 3.92 4.61
C THR A 57 -4.30 4.51 3.45
N ARG A 58 -5.04 3.68 2.69
CA ARG A 58 -5.89 4.16 1.59
C ARG A 58 -6.97 5.12 2.08
N SER A 59 -7.55 4.88 3.26
CA SER A 59 -8.57 5.78 3.85
C SER A 59 -8.02 7.14 4.29
N LEU A 60 -6.70 7.26 4.45
CA LEU A 60 -6.03 8.52 4.80
C LEU A 60 -5.60 9.31 3.57
N LEU A 61 -5.74 8.74 2.36
CA LEU A 61 -5.41 9.45 1.12
C LEU A 61 -6.52 10.44 0.74
N PRO A 62 -6.18 11.52 0.00
CA PRO A 62 -7.19 12.43 -0.56
C PRO A 62 -8.19 11.69 -1.45
N GLU A 63 -9.40 12.24 -1.61
CA GLU A 63 -10.42 11.67 -2.50
C GLU A 63 -9.98 11.63 -3.97
N SER A 64 -9.05 12.50 -4.36
CA SER A 64 -8.42 12.52 -5.69
C SER A 64 -7.37 11.42 -5.90
N ALA A 65 -7.00 10.68 -4.85
CA ALA A 65 -6.01 9.62 -4.94
C ALA A 65 -6.62 8.32 -5.49
N VAL A 66 -6.03 7.80 -6.56
CA VAL A 66 -6.46 6.55 -7.21
C VAL A 66 -5.35 5.52 -7.09
N VAL A 67 -5.69 4.32 -6.60
CA VAL A 67 -4.75 3.18 -6.55
C VAL A 67 -4.63 2.57 -7.94
N VAL A 68 -3.41 2.57 -8.49
CA VAL A 68 -3.12 2.07 -9.84
C VAL A 68 -2.47 0.68 -9.84
N ALA A 69 -1.81 0.32 -8.74
CA ALA A 69 -1.15 -0.97 -8.56
C ALA A 69 -1.26 -1.46 -7.12
N GLU A 70 -1.52 -2.75 -6.95
CA GLU A 70 -1.42 -3.46 -5.68
C GLU A 70 -0.45 -4.63 -5.88
N VAL A 71 0.50 -4.81 -4.97
CA VAL A 71 1.51 -5.87 -5.04
C VAL A 71 1.22 -6.89 -3.95
N PRO A 72 0.42 -7.94 -4.25
CA PRO A 72 0.20 -9.05 -3.34
C PRO A 72 1.44 -9.93 -3.26
N GLU A 73 1.86 -10.29 -2.04
CA GLU A 73 3.03 -11.13 -1.81
C GLU A 73 2.70 -12.30 -0.87
N ASN A 74 3.24 -13.47 -1.20
CA ASN A 74 3.12 -14.68 -0.39
C ASN A 74 4.45 -14.97 0.29
N ALA A 75 4.40 -15.51 1.50
CA ALA A 75 5.60 -15.86 2.25
C ALA A 75 5.49 -17.27 2.82
N PHE A 76 6.58 -18.05 2.70
CA PHE A 76 6.61 -19.45 3.14
C PHE A 76 6.30 -19.63 4.63
N TYR A 77 6.70 -18.66 5.46
CA TYR A 77 6.45 -18.67 6.90
C TYR A 77 5.06 -18.14 7.30
N LYS A 78 4.26 -17.68 6.33
CA LYS A 78 2.88 -17.20 6.51
C LYS A 78 1.92 -18.11 5.73
N PRO A 79 1.56 -19.29 6.24
CA PRO A 79 0.75 -20.26 5.50
C PRO A 79 -0.61 -19.69 5.04
N TRP A 80 -1.19 -18.76 5.81
CA TRP A 80 -2.43 -18.06 5.42
C TRP A 80 -2.28 -17.15 4.18
N SER A 81 -1.06 -16.71 3.85
CA SER A 81 -0.81 -15.86 2.67
C SER A 81 -1.09 -16.60 1.35
N TYR A 82 -0.91 -17.92 1.32
CA TYR A 82 -1.24 -18.73 0.14
C TYR A 82 -2.74 -18.76 -0.17
N ILE A 83 -3.59 -18.60 0.85
CA ILE A 83 -5.05 -18.53 0.69
C ILE A 83 -5.46 -17.10 0.34
N LYS A 84 -4.92 -16.13 1.10
CA LYS A 84 -5.21 -14.70 0.91
C LYS A 84 -3.89 -13.92 0.93
N PRO A 85 -3.31 -13.62 -0.25
CA PRO A 85 -2.08 -12.84 -0.33
C PRO A 85 -2.23 -11.50 0.38
N GLN A 86 -1.20 -11.10 1.13
CA GLN A 86 -1.17 -9.79 1.78
C GLN A 86 -0.65 -8.77 0.77
N VAL A 87 -1.28 -7.59 0.70
CA VAL A 87 -0.72 -6.46 -0.07
C VAL A 87 0.41 -5.89 0.78
N LEU A 88 1.65 -5.92 0.32
CA LEU A 88 2.78 -5.31 1.04
C LEU A 88 3.14 -3.93 0.51
N LYS A 89 2.86 -3.71 -0.77
CA LYS A 89 3.13 -2.47 -1.47
C LYS A 89 1.95 -2.12 -2.36
N PHE A 90 1.68 -0.83 -2.49
CA PHE A 90 0.72 -0.35 -3.47
C PHE A 90 1.20 1.00 -4.02
N VAL A 91 0.74 1.31 -5.23
CA VAL A 91 1.04 2.57 -5.90
C VAL A 91 -0.25 3.32 -6.09
N ALA A 92 -0.26 4.58 -5.69
CA ALA A 92 -1.36 5.50 -5.93
C ALA A 92 -0.88 6.72 -6.70
N ILE A 93 -1.80 7.38 -7.39
CA ILE A 93 -1.58 8.66 -8.04
C ILE A 93 -2.60 9.65 -7.52
N ASP A 94 -2.23 10.93 -7.46
CA ASP A 94 -3.15 12.01 -7.10
C ASP A 94 -3.57 12.73 -8.38
N THR A 95 -4.83 12.54 -8.80
CA THR A 95 -5.36 13.13 -10.03
C THR A 95 -5.39 14.65 -9.97
N ALA A 96 -5.54 15.24 -8.77
CA ALA A 96 -5.53 16.68 -8.57
C ALA A 96 -4.14 17.31 -8.71
N LYS A 97 -3.07 16.50 -8.59
CA LYS A 97 -1.67 16.94 -8.76
C LYS A 97 -1.09 16.55 -10.12
N THR A 98 -1.95 16.27 -11.09
CA THR A 98 -1.56 15.98 -12.46
C THR A 98 -1.60 17.26 -13.28
N ALA A 99 -0.53 17.54 -14.02
CA ALA A 99 -0.38 18.76 -14.81
C ALA A 99 -0.02 18.43 -16.27
N PRO A 100 -0.57 19.15 -17.26
CA PRO A 100 -0.16 19.00 -18.64
C PRO A 100 1.28 19.50 -18.85
N VAL A 101 2.00 18.86 -19.77
CA VAL A 101 3.35 19.25 -20.20
C VAL A 101 3.29 19.72 -21.65
N GLY A 102 3.83 20.91 -21.89
CA GLY A 102 3.80 21.56 -23.21
C GLY A 102 2.44 22.15 -23.56
N GLU A 103 2.32 22.70 -24.77
CA GLU A 103 1.12 23.44 -25.20
C GLU A 103 -0.02 22.55 -25.70
N SER A 104 0.28 21.32 -26.13
CA SER A 104 -0.71 20.42 -26.74
C SER A 104 -1.65 19.77 -25.72
N GLY A 105 -1.28 19.73 -24.44
CA GLY A 105 -2.02 19.05 -23.37
C GLY A 105 -2.13 17.53 -23.54
N GLN A 106 -1.44 16.94 -24.52
CA GLN A 106 -1.50 15.50 -24.84
C GLN A 106 -0.67 14.65 -23.88
N VAL A 107 0.35 15.27 -23.26
CA VAL A 107 1.21 14.64 -22.27
C VAL A 107 0.89 15.22 -20.91
N LEU A 108 0.64 14.35 -19.94
CA LEU A 108 0.39 14.71 -18.55
C LEU A 108 1.55 14.22 -17.67
N GLN A 109 2.01 15.08 -16.76
CA GLN A 109 2.93 14.73 -15.70
C GLN A 109 2.18 14.45 -14.41
N THR A 110 2.50 13.33 -13.76
CA THR A 110 1.97 12.97 -12.45
C THR A 110 3.04 12.31 -11.59
N ASN A 111 2.77 12.20 -10.29
CA ASN A 111 3.66 11.52 -9.36
C ASN A 111 3.06 10.18 -8.95
N LEU A 112 3.84 9.11 -9.13
CA LEU A 112 3.55 7.83 -8.51
C LEU A 112 3.96 7.88 -7.04
N TYR A 113 3.02 7.60 -6.15
CA TYR A 113 3.25 7.46 -4.72
C TYR A 113 3.34 5.98 -4.37
N PHE A 114 4.55 5.51 -4.05
CA PHE A 114 4.81 4.14 -3.60
C PHE A 114 4.66 4.08 -2.10
N PHE A 115 3.71 3.27 -1.65
CA PHE A 115 3.47 3.03 -0.23
C PHE A 115 3.91 1.62 0.13
N GLU A 116 4.69 1.51 1.21
CA GLU A 116 5.02 0.25 1.85
C GLU A 116 4.69 0.35 3.33
N ARG A 117 4.26 -0.77 3.95
CA ARG A 117 3.74 -0.75 5.33
C ARG A 117 4.68 -0.12 6.37
N ARG A 118 6.00 -0.26 6.21
CA ARG A 118 7.01 0.15 7.20
C ARG A 118 7.96 1.25 6.70
N MET A 119 7.71 1.80 5.52
CA MET A 119 8.58 2.80 4.90
C MET A 119 7.80 4.09 4.64
N SER A 120 8.50 5.22 4.67
CA SER A 120 7.93 6.47 4.18
C SER A 120 7.58 6.36 2.71
N ALA A 121 6.48 6.99 2.30
CA ALA A 121 6.04 6.99 0.92
C ALA A 121 7.12 7.62 0.01
N GLN A 122 7.46 6.92 -1.07
CA GLN A 122 8.40 7.41 -2.08
C GLN A 122 7.62 7.95 -3.27
N THR A 123 8.13 9.02 -3.87
CA THR A 123 7.49 9.65 -5.04
C THR A 123 8.36 9.50 -6.27
N TRP A 124 7.75 9.10 -7.38
CA TRP A 124 8.43 9.04 -8.67
C TRP A 124 7.64 9.79 -9.74
N PRO A 125 8.19 10.89 -10.30
CA PRO A 125 7.52 11.65 -11.33
C PRO A 125 7.57 10.89 -12.67
N ILE A 126 6.41 10.81 -13.33
CA ILE A 126 6.27 10.16 -14.64
C ILE A 126 5.48 11.05 -15.60
N LEU A 127 5.63 10.75 -16.88
CA LEU A 127 4.90 11.36 -17.98
C LEU A 127 4.03 10.29 -18.64
N ILE A 128 2.81 10.66 -19.00
CA ILE A 128 1.84 9.81 -19.68
C ILE A 128 1.33 10.53 -20.92
N ASN A 129 1.47 9.91 -22.08
CA ASN A 129 0.86 10.40 -23.30
C ASN A 129 -0.56 9.84 -23.40
N CYS A 130 -1.56 10.71 -23.35
CA CYS A 130 -2.97 10.30 -23.34
C CYS A 130 -3.47 9.74 -24.68
N GLN A 131 -2.81 10.06 -25.79
CA GLN A 131 -3.15 9.50 -27.11
C GLN A 131 -2.59 8.10 -27.28
N THR A 132 -1.30 7.91 -27.00
CA THR A 132 -0.61 6.62 -27.21
C THR A 132 -0.70 5.68 -26.01
N ARG A 133 -1.11 6.19 -24.84
CA ARG A 133 -1.13 5.47 -23.55
C ARG A 133 0.24 4.96 -23.10
N LEU A 134 1.31 5.55 -23.64
CA LEU A 134 2.69 5.23 -23.26
C LEU A 134 3.11 6.06 -22.05
N GLN A 135 4.05 5.51 -21.28
CA GLN A 135 4.66 6.19 -20.14
C GLN A 135 6.16 6.44 -20.37
N ALA A 136 6.66 7.51 -19.77
CA ALA A 136 8.09 7.81 -19.69
C ALA A 136 8.43 8.30 -18.27
N ASN A 137 9.69 8.14 -17.86
CA ASN A 137 10.17 8.78 -16.64
C ASN A 137 10.23 10.30 -16.86
N ALA A 138 9.79 11.08 -15.88
CA ALA A 138 9.99 12.53 -15.97
C ALA A 138 11.49 12.83 -15.73
N PRO A 139 12.15 13.59 -16.61
CA PRO A 139 13.53 14.00 -16.38
C PRO A 139 13.60 14.87 -15.12
N GLN A 140 14.75 14.81 -14.43
CA GLN A 140 15.05 15.73 -13.35
C GLN A 140 15.07 17.15 -13.94
N GLN A 141 14.07 17.96 -13.58
CA GLN A 141 13.98 19.32 -14.11
C GLN A 141 15.12 20.17 -13.57
N ASN A 142 16.03 20.58 -14.46
CA ASN A 142 16.86 21.74 -14.24
C ASN A 142 16.04 22.99 -14.60
N THR A 143 16.01 23.98 -13.71
CA THR A 143 15.21 25.20 -13.89
C THR A 143 15.56 25.89 -15.22
N GLY A 144 14.61 25.94 -16.16
CA GLY A 144 14.71 26.74 -17.39
C GLY A 144 14.79 25.96 -18.70
N GLU A 145 14.87 24.63 -18.69
CA GLU A 145 14.86 23.82 -19.92
C GLU A 145 13.46 23.27 -20.26
N PRO A 146 13.07 23.27 -21.54
CA PRO A 146 11.86 22.60 -21.99
C PRO A 146 11.97 21.10 -21.73
N LEU A 147 10.89 20.52 -21.19
CA LEU A 147 10.73 19.07 -21.03
C LEU A 147 10.85 18.39 -22.40
N SER A 148 12.02 17.84 -22.68
CA SER A 148 12.27 16.99 -23.85
C SER A 148 12.51 15.57 -23.35
N VAL A 149 11.81 14.62 -23.97
CA VAL A 149 11.88 13.20 -23.67
C VAL A 149 12.17 12.50 -24.98
N ASP A 150 13.25 11.74 -25.02
CA ASP A 150 13.63 10.98 -26.21
C ASP A 150 12.50 10.02 -26.62
N ALA A 151 12.34 9.82 -27.92
CA ALA A 151 11.30 8.94 -28.45
C ALA A 151 11.41 7.52 -27.88
N ASP A 152 12.63 7.03 -27.66
CA ASP A 152 12.91 5.69 -27.15
C ASP A 152 12.66 5.54 -25.63
N ALA A 153 12.46 6.65 -24.91
CA ALA A 153 12.15 6.61 -23.47
C ALA A 153 10.68 6.27 -23.19
N TRP A 154 9.81 6.32 -24.20
CA TRP A 154 8.40 5.98 -24.09
C TRP A 154 8.20 4.47 -24.18
N SER A 155 7.61 3.90 -23.14
CA SER A 155 7.36 2.46 -23.07
C SER A 155 5.96 2.16 -22.53
N LYS A 156 5.43 1.00 -22.91
CA LYS A 156 4.21 0.46 -22.32
C LYS A 156 4.60 -0.41 -21.13
N THR A 157 4.00 -0.16 -19.98
CA THR A 157 4.15 -1.02 -18.80
C THR A 157 2.82 -1.64 -18.41
N ASP A 158 2.85 -2.63 -17.53
CA ASP A 158 1.66 -3.29 -16.98
C ASP A 158 0.67 -2.32 -16.30
N TYR A 159 1.15 -1.14 -15.89
CA TYR A 159 0.35 -0.13 -15.19
C TYR A 159 0.07 1.11 -16.04
N SER A 160 0.77 1.30 -17.16
CA SER A 160 0.62 2.49 -18.03
C SER A 160 -0.83 2.75 -18.44
N GLU A 161 -1.57 1.71 -18.82
CA GLU A 161 -2.99 1.83 -19.16
C GLU A 161 -3.86 2.24 -17.96
N LYS A 162 -3.65 1.62 -16.80
CA LYS A 162 -4.41 1.94 -15.58
C LYS A 162 -4.16 3.38 -15.13
N ILE A 163 -2.91 3.83 -15.21
CA ILE A 163 -2.53 5.21 -14.89
C ILE A 163 -3.22 6.14 -15.88
N ALA A 164 -3.11 5.88 -17.18
CA ALA A 164 -3.72 6.72 -18.20
C ALA A 164 -5.25 6.75 -18.08
N LEU A 165 -5.91 5.66 -17.72
CA LEU A 165 -7.37 5.63 -17.47
C LEU A 165 -7.77 6.49 -16.27
N ALA A 166 -6.90 6.66 -15.29
CA ALA A 166 -7.17 7.44 -14.10
C ALA A 166 -6.98 8.95 -14.31
N ILE A 167 -6.07 9.38 -15.19
CA ILE A 167 -5.74 10.82 -15.37
C ILE A 167 -6.14 11.42 -16.72
N CYS A 168 -6.21 10.63 -17.78
CA CYS A 168 -6.50 11.18 -19.10
C CYS A 168 -7.98 11.50 -19.25
N PRO A 169 -8.34 12.58 -19.97
CA PRO A 169 -9.73 12.88 -20.28
C PRO A 169 -10.37 11.69 -21.00
N LYS A 170 -11.62 11.39 -20.65
CA LYS A 170 -12.41 10.37 -21.35
C LYS A 170 -12.69 10.86 -22.78
N PRO A 171 -12.59 9.98 -23.79
CA PRO A 171 -12.95 10.31 -25.16
C PRO A 171 -14.44 10.66 -25.28
#